data_AF-A0A5C6MS72-F1
#
_entry.id   AF-A0A5C6MS72-F1
#
_cell.length_a   1.000
_cell.length_b   1.000
_cell.length_c   1.000
_cell.angle_alpha   90.00
_cell.angle_beta   90.00
_cell.angle_gamma   90.00
#
_symmetry.space_group_name_H-M   'P 1'
#
loop_
_entity.id
_entity.type
_entity.pdbx_description
1 polymer ?
#
loop_
_entity_poly.entity_id
_entity_poly.type
_entity_poly.pdbx_seq_one_letter_code
_entity_poly.pdbx_strand_id
1 'polypeptide(L)'
;MAGLINFEDENEVKQFLDNIGVEYSFQCYKEKDPEGCQRLADYLEGIKKNYESTAQVLKHNCETNGYGESCYKLGAYHVTGKGGVPECLKTAYSCFVRSCNAGGKKSIDACHNVGLLAHDGRAVDGGPDLPAARQYYEKACADGFAPSCFNLSTLFIEGNSKGLKPDMTQALTYAMKACELGHVWGCANASRMYKLGDGTEKDEKKAEELKNRAKQLHSFLKERQLKFGE
;
A
#
# COMPACT_ATOMS: atom_id res chain seq x y z
N MET A 1 4.05 -35.05 -24.03
CA MET A 1 4.23 -35.65 -22.70
C MET A 1 5.22 -34.80 -21.96
N ALA A 2 4.76 -33.91 -21.07
CA ALA A 2 5.67 -33.28 -20.13
C ALA A 2 6.13 -34.39 -19.17
N GLY A 3 7.43 -34.73 -19.20
CA GLY A 3 8.02 -35.59 -18.18
C GLY A 3 7.80 -34.94 -16.81
N LEU A 4 7.58 -35.75 -15.78
CA LEU A 4 7.56 -35.26 -14.41
C LEU A 4 8.91 -34.60 -14.12
N ILE A 5 8.89 -33.31 -13.79
CA ILE A 5 10.10 -32.55 -13.44
C ILE A 5 10.56 -33.03 -12.07
N ASN A 6 11.83 -33.41 -11.96
CA ASN A 6 12.43 -33.72 -10.68
C ASN A 6 12.80 -32.43 -9.94
N PHE A 7 12.00 -32.04 -8.95
CA PHE A 7 12.25 -30.82 -8.15
C PHE A 7 13.46 -30.94 -7.20
N GLU A 8 14.03 -32.13 -7.05
CA GLU A 8 15.30 -32.33 -6.33
C GLU A 8 16.53 -32.14 -7.23
N ASP A 9 16.35 -32.10 -8.56
CA ASP A 9 17.42 -31.83 -9.52
C ASP A 9 17.48 -30.35 -9.88
N GLU A 10 18.54 -29.66 -9.45
CA GLU A 10 18.73 -28.23 -9.70
C GLU A 10 18.76 -27.86 -11.19
N ASN A 11 19.27 -28.73 -12.06
CA ASN A 11 19.35 -28.45 -13.50
C ASN A 11 17.95 -28.54 -14.14
N GLU A 12 17.17 -29.54 -13.78
CA GLU A 12 15.78 -29.66 -14.25
C GLU A 12 14.93 -28.47 -13.76
N VAL A 13 15.08 -28.08 -12.49
CA VAL A 13 14.39 -26.91 -11.93
C VAL A 13 14.79 -25.64 -12.67
N LYS A 14 16.09 -25.43 -12.94
CA LYS A 14 16.57 -24.25 -13.66
C LYS A 14 16.01 -24.20 -15.08
N GLN A 15 16.04 -25.32 -15.81
CA GLN A 15 15.50 -25.39 -17.16
C GLN A 15 13.99 -25.13 -17.19
N PHE A 16 13.25 -25.66 -16.21
CA PHE A 16 11.83 -25.37 -16.06
C PHE A 16 11.56 -23.88 -15.84
N LEU A 17 12.29 -23.24 -14.93
CA LEU A 17 12.17 -21.81 -14.67
C LEU A 17 12.53 -20.98 -15.90
N ASP A 18 13.53 -21.38 -16.69
CA ASP A 18 13.88 -20.71 -17.94
C ASP A 18 12.75 -20.80 -18.98
N ASN A 19 12.14 -21.98 -19.13
CA ASN A 19 11.01 -22.18 -20.03
C ASN A 19 9.78 -21.35 -19.62
N ILE A 20 9.50 -21.26 -18.31
CA ILE A 20 8.43 -20.40 -17.78
C ILE A 20 8.68 -18.93 -18.16
N GLY A 21 9.91 -18.46 -18.06
CA GLY A 21 10.26 -17.08 -18.44
C GLY A 21 9.95 -16.79 -19.91
N VAL A 22 10.18 -17.76 -20.80
CA VAL A 22 9.83 -17.65 -22.23
C VAL A 22 8.32 -17.58 -22.42
N GLU A 23 7.56 -18.42 -21.71
CA GLU A 23 6.09 -18.41 -21.78
C GLU A 23 5.51 -17.06 -21.32
N TYR A 24 5.95 -16.54 -20.18
CA TYR A 24 5.49 -15.24 -19.68
C TYR A 24 5.87 -14.09 -20.63
N SER A 25 7.04 -14.17 -21.25
CA SER A 25 7.47 -13.21 -22.27
C SER A 25 6.57 -13.26 -23.51
N PHE A 26 6.21 -14.46 -23.96
CA PHE A 26 5.28 -14.65 -25.07
C PHE A 26 3.88 -14.11 -24.76
N GLN A 27 3.32 -14.45 -23.59
CA GLN A 27 2.03 -13.93 -23.12
C GLN A 27 2.04 -12.40 -23.09
N CYS A 28 3.07 -11.81 -22.49
CA CYS A 28 3.18 -10.35 -22.37
C CYS A 28 3.27 -9.65 -23.74
N TYR A 29 4.21 -10.05 -24.59
CA TYR A 29 4.55 -9.26 -25.78
C TYR A 29 3.87 -9.72 -27.07
N LYS A 30 3.50 -11.00 -27.19
CA LYS A 30 2.84 -11.54 -28.39
C LYS A 30 1.34 -11.62 -28.22
N GLU A 31 0.87 -12.16 -27.11
CA GLU A 31 -0.56 -12.24 -26.82
C GLU A 31 -1.12 -10.93 -26.25
N LYS A 32 -0.24 -10.03 -25.80
CA LYS A 32 -0.60 -8.74 -25.19
C LYS A 32 -1.45 -8.93 -23.92
N ASP A 33 -1.20 -10.01 -23.19
CA ASP A 33 -1.87 -10.30 -21.92
C ASP A 33 -1.23 -9.48 -20.78
N PRO A 34 -1.98 -8.55 -20.15
CA PRO A 34 -1.48 -7.78 -19.02
C PRO A 34 -1.11 -8.63 -17.81
N GLU A 35 -1.79 -9.76 -17.59
CA GLU A 35 -1.45 -10.68 -16.51
C GLU A 35 -0.14 -11.41 -16.81
N GLY A 36 0.06 -11.84 -18.07
CA GLY A 36 1.33 -12.37 -18.57
C GLY A 36 2.49 -11.41 -18.36
N CYS A 37 2.29 -10.11 -18.63
CA CYS A 37 3.29 -9.09 -18.31
C CYS A 37 3.57 -8.96 -16.82
N GLN A 38 2.55 -9.05 -15.96
CA GLN A 38 2.76 -9.04 -14.52
C GLN A 38 3.55 -10.28 -14.06
N ARG A 39 3.22 -11.49 -14.55
CA ARG A 39 3.96 -12.72 -14.27
C ARG A 39 5.41 -12.63 -14.72
N LEU A 40 5.66 -12.06 -15.91
CA LEU A 40 7.02 -11.82 -16.40
C LEU A 40 7.80 -10.88 -15.48
N ALA A 41 7.19 -9.78 -15.04
CA ALA A 41 7.84 -8.84 -14.12
C ALA A 41 8.17 -9.50 -12.76
N ASP A 42 7.25 -10.31 -12.22
CA ASP A 42 7.45 -11.05 -10.96
C ASP A 42 8.52 -12.13 -11.10
N TYR A 43 8.57 -12.84 -12.23
CA TYR A 43 9.64 -13.79 -12.57
C TYR A 43 11.01 -13.10 -12.64
N LEU A 44 11.11 -12.00 -13.39
CA LEU A 44 12.36 -11.27 -13.55
C LEU A 44 12.88 -10.75 -12.22
N GLU A 45 12.00 -10.26 -11.34
CA GLU A 45 12.40 -9.73 -10.04
C GLU A 45 12.71 -10.85 -9.04
N GLY A 46 11.82 -11.82 -8.92
CA GLY A 46 11.87 -12.84 -7.88
C GLY A 46 12.93 -13.88 -8.15
N ILE A 47 12.96 -14.38 -9.40
CA ILE A 47 13.77 -15.52 -9.83
C ILE A 47 15.08 -15.04 -10.47
N LYS A 48 15.01 -14.15 -11.46
CA LYS A 48 16.22 -13.68 -12.17
C LYS A 48 16.97 -12.57 -11.44
N LYS A 49 16.36 -11.92 -10.45
CA LYS A 49 16.89 -10.72 -9.78
C LYS A 49 17.29 -9.62 -10.78
N ASN A 50 16.66 -9.60 -11.96
CA ASN A 50 16.95 -8.63 -13.01
C ASN A 50 15.99 -7.44 -12.90
N TYR A 51 16.33 -6.51 -12.02
CA TYR A 51 15.49 -5.37 -11.68
C TYR A 51 15.34 -4.36 -12.84
N GLU A 52 16.32 -4.24 -13.72
CA GLU A 52 16.23 -3.35 -14.89
C GLU A 52 15.18 -3.84 -15.88
N SER A 53 15.24 -5.12 -16.26
CA SER A 53 14.22 -5.72 -17.13
C SER A 53 12.85 -5.76 -16.44
N THR A 54 12.79 -6.01 -15.12
CA THR A 54 11.53 -5.86 -14.36
C THR A 54 10.95 -4.46 -14.53
N ALA A 55 11.75 -3.41 -14.34
CA ALA A 55 11.29 -2.03 -14.45
C ALA A 55 10.73 -1.72 -15.85
N GLN A 56 11.37 -2.22 -16.90
CA GLN A 56 10.91 -2.07 -18.28
C GLN A 56 9.54 -2.74 -18.50
N VAL A 57 9.37 -3.98 -18.04
CA VAL A 57 8.09 -4.72 -18.15
C VAL A 57 6.99 -4.02 -17.34
N LEU A 58 7.28 -3.60 -16.10
CA LEU A 58 6.33 -2.88 -15.26
C LEU A 58 5.90 -1.56 -15.90
N LYS A 59 6.84 -0.81 -16.46
CA LYS A 59 6.56 0.42 -17.20
C LYS A 59 5.65 0.15 -18.39
N HIS A 60 6.00 -0.82 -19.22
CA HIS A 60 5.18 -1.19 -20.36
C HIS A 60 3.75 -1.56 -19.94
N ASN A 61 3.61 -2.45 -18.95
CA ASN A 61 2.29 -2.94 -18.51
C ASN A 61 1.45 -1.85 -17.81
N CYS A 62 2.09 -0.97 -17.03
CA CYS A 62 1.41 0.16 -16.41
C CYS A 62 0.96 1.21 -17.43
N GLU A 63 1.85 1.61 -18.35
CA GLU A 63 1.58 2.72 -19.28
C GLU A 63 0.73 2.30 -20.48
N THR A 64 0.87 1.05 -20.94
CA THR A 64 0.17 0.54 -22.13
C THR A 64 -1.15 -0.13 -21.77
N ASN A 65 -1.13 -1.02 -20.77
CA ASN A 65 -2.29 -1.83 -20.41
C ASN A 65 -3.08 -1.26 -19.22
N GLY A 66 -2.54 -0.27 -18.52
CA GLY A 66 -3.16 0.29 -17.32
C GLY A 66 -3.23 -0.71 -16.15
N TYR A 67 -2.36 -1.72 -16.13
CA TYR A 67 -2.44 -2.80 -15.15
C TYR A 67 -2.02 -2.32 -13.75
N GLY A 68 -2.96 -2.34 -12.80
CA GLY A 68 -2.84 -1.66 -11.51
C GLY A 68 -1.64 -2.13 -10.69
N GLU A 69 -1.44 -3.44 -10.55
CA GLU A 69 -0.32 -4.01 -9.79
C GLU A 69 1.04 -3.62 -10.38
N SER A 70 1.13 -3.55 -11.71
CA SER A 70 2.35 -3.09 -12.38
C SER A 70 2.61 -1.61 -12.11
N CYS A 71 1.56 -0.79 -12.13
CA CYS A 71 1.66 0.62 -11.75
C CYS A 71 2.08 0.80 -10.29
N TYR A 72 1.50 0.03 -9.35
CA TYR A 72 1.89 0.08 -7.95
C TYR A 72 3.39 -0.22 -7.77
N LYS A 73 3.85 -1.32 -8.40
CA LYS A 73 5.23 -1.78 -8.26
C LYS A 73 6.23 -0.84 -8.94
N LEU A 74 5.88 -0.30 -10.10
CA LEU A 74 6.66 0.76 -10.76
C LEU A 74 6.75 2.02 -9.89
N GLY A 75 5.65 2.41 -9.24
CA GLY A 75 5.65 3.51 -8.28
C GLY A 75 6.64 3.29 -7.14
N ALA A 76 6.65 2.08 -6.56
CA ALA A 76 7.62 1.72 -5.53
C ALA A 76 9.08 1.72 -6.03
N TYR A 77 9.32 1.35 -7.28
CA TYR A 77 10.64 1.46 -7.91
C TYR A 77 11.07 2.93 -8.02
N HIS A 78 10.17 3.83 -8.40
CA HIS A 78 10.44 5.27 -8.42
C HIS A 78 10.62 5.90 -7.02
N VAL A 79 10.08 5.30 -5.96
CA VAL A 79 10.37 5.74 -4.58
C VAL A 79 11.80 5.42 -4.16
N THR A 80 12.40 4.35 -4.71
CA THR A 80 13.68 3.79 -4.24
C THR A 80 14.82 3.84 -5.27
N GLY A 81 14.54 4.25 -6.51
CA GLY A 81 15.48 4.18 -7.63
C GLY A 81 15.80 2.75 -8.11
N LYS A 82 15.00 1.75 -7.69
CA LYS A 82 15.28 0.34 -7.98
C LYS A 82 15.19 0.03 -9.47
N GLY A 83 16.06 -0.84 -9.98
CA GLY A 83 16.04 -1.26 -11.38
C GLY A 83 16.43 -0.14 -12.36
N GLY A 84 17.23 0.83 -11.91
CA GLY A 84 17.78 1.90 -12.76
C GLY A 84 16.78 2.98 -13.14
N VAL A 85 15.55 2.95 -12.61
CA VAL A 85 14.63 4.08 -12.79
C VAL A 85 15.05 5.25 -11.89
N PRO A 86 14.89 6.51 -12.33
CA PRO A 86 15.18 7.65 -11.47
C PRO A 86 14.30 7.66 -10.23
N GLU A 87 14.88 7.95 -9.06
CA GLU A 87 14.11 8.24 -7.86
C GLU A 87 13.31 9.53 -8.08
N CYS A 88 11.98 9.43 -8.07
CA CYS A 88 11.10 10.56 -8.36
C CYS A 88 9.73 10.34 -7.70
N LEU A 89 9.48 11.07 -6.61
CA LEU A 89 8.20 11.00 -5.90
C LEU A 89 7.01 11.46 -6.75
N LYS A 90 7.21 12.40 -7.69
CA LYS A 90 6.14 12.84 -8.62
C LYS A 90 5.72 11.71 -9.57
N THR A 91 6.68 10.97 -10.10
CA THR A 91 6.40 9.81 -10.96
C THR A 91 5.79 8.68 -10.14
N ALA A 92 6.29 8.44 -8.92
CA ALA A 92 5.72 7.47 -7.99
C ALA A 92 4.25 7.79 -7.67
N TYR A 93 3.95 9.05 -7.33
CA TYR A 93 2.59 9.54 -7.10
C TYR A 93 1.68 9.24 -8.30
N SER A 94 2.12 9.58 -9.51
CA SER A 94 1.36 9.33 -10.74
C SER A 94 1.09 7.83 -10.96
N CYS A 95 2.07 6.98 -10.69
CA CYS A 95 1.93 5.53 -10.77
C CYS A 95 0.93 4.99 -9.71
N PHE A 96 1.00 5.48 -8.47
CA PHE A 96 0.05 5.09 -7.43
C PHE A 96 -1.37 5.59 -7.72
N VAL A 97 -1.55 6.78 -8.30
CA VAL A 97 -2.86 7.26 -8.75
C VAL A 97 -3.45 6.31 -9.80
N ARG A 98 -2.65 5.91 -10.79
CA ARG A 98 -3.09 4.92 -11.81
C ARG A 98 -3.48 3.60 -11.17
N SER A 99 -2.66 3.06 -10.26
CA SER A 99 -2.96 1.82 -9.56
C SER A 99 -4.22 1.90 -8.69
N CYS A 100 -4.39 2.98 -7.93
CA CYS A 100 -5.58 3.20 -7.11
C CYS A 100 -6.85 3.20 -7.98
N ASN A 101 -6.82 3.87 -9.13
CA ASN A 101 -7.96 3.98 -10.05
C ASN A 101 -8.22 2.71 -10.87
N ALA A 102 -7.20 1.91 -11.17
CA ALA A 102 -7.33 0.67 -11.95
C ALA A 102 -7.99 -0.48 -11.18
N GLY A 103 -8.02 -0.41 -9.85
CA GLY A 103 -8.49 -1.52 -9.01
C GLY A 103 -7.44 -2.63 -8.84
N GLY A 104 -7.88 -3.82 -8.45
CA GLY A 104 -6.99 -4.95 -8.21
C GLY A 104 -6.41 -5.03 -6.80
N LYS A 105 -5.53 -6.01 -6.57
CA LYS A 105 -5.04 -6.40 -5.24
C LYS A 105 -4.22 -5.32 -4.55
N LYS A 106 -3.62 -4.41 -5.32
CA LYS A 106 -2.78 -3.31 -4.83
C LYS A 106 -3.44 -1.94 -4.91
N SER A 107 -4.71 -1.86 -5.33
CA SER A 107 -5.42 -0.58 -5.40
C SER A 107 -5.53 0.10 -4.04
N ILE A 108 -5.90 -0.64 -2.99
CA ILE A 108 -6.06 -0.10 -1.64
C ILE A 108 -4.73 0.46 -1.09
N ASP A 109 -3.63 -0.31 -1.19
CA ASP A 109 -2.28 0.15 -0.82
C ASP A 109 -1.86 1.37 -1.65
N ALA A 110 -2.19 1.39 -2.95
CA ALA A 110 -1.89 2.51 -3.82
C ALA A 110 -2.64 3.77 -3.42
N CYS A 111 -3.95 3.68 -3.13
CA CYS A 111 -4.74 4.81 -2.64
C CYS A 111 -4.16 5.35 -1.34
N HIS A 112 -3.72 4.48 -0.42
CA HIS A 112 -3.00 4.92 0.78
C HIS A 112 -1.72 5.69 0.46
N ASN A 113 -0.89 5.18 -0.46
CA ASN A 113 0.37 5.83 -0.85
C ASN A 113 0.13 7.18 -1.56
N VAL A 114 -0.92 7.30 -2.37
CA VAL A 114 -1.34 8.60 -2.92
C VAL A 114 -1.68 9.57 -1.78
N GLY A 115 -2.45 9.10 -0.80
CA GLY A 115 -2.81 9.89 0.37
C GLY A 115 -1.59 10.38 1.16
N LEU A 116 -0.62 9.48 1.42
CA LEU A 116 0.65 9.83 2.08
C LEU A 116 1.44 10.89 1.31
N LEU A 117 1.63 10.70 0.01
CA LEU A 117 2.41 11.62 -0.81
C LEU A 117 1.72 12.98 -1.00
N ALA A 118 0.38 13.00 -1.09
CA ALA A 118 -0.40 14.23 -1.12
C ALA A 118 -0.34 14.98 0.22
N HIS A 119 -0.37 14.24 1.34
CA HIS A 119 -0.26 14.81 2.69
C HIS A 119 1.13 15.39 2.93
N ASP A 120 2.19 14.64 2.62
CA ASP A 120 3.58 15.07 2.78
C ASP A 120 3.94 16.25 1.85
N GLY A 121 3.39 16.25 0.63
CA GLY A 121 3.54 17.36 -0.31
C GLY A 121 4.86 17.39 -1.09
N ARG A 122 5.83 16.50 -0.84
CA ARG A 122 7.08 16.44 -1.63
C ARG A 122 6.85 15.93 -3.06
N ALA A 123 5.72 15.27 -3.31
CA ALA A 123 5.33 14.75 -4.62
C ALA A 123 4.37 15.68 -5.39
N VAL A 124 3.88 16.75 -4.77
CA VAL A 124 2.83 17.61 -5.33
C VAL A 124 3.37 19.04 -5.46
N ASP A 125 3.18 19.66 -6.62
CA ASP A 125 3.59 21.04 -6.85
C ASP A 125 2.76 22.00 -5.97
N GLY A 126 3.43 22.89 -5.26
CA GLY A 126 2.78 23.81 -4.30
C GLY A 126 2.63 23.25 -2.87
N GLY A 127 3.26 22.12 -2.58
CA GLY A 127 3.30 21.50 -1.25
C GLY A 127 2.11 20.58 -0.97
N PRO A 128 1.77 20.34 0.30
CA PRO A 128 0.68 19.44 0.68
C PRO A 128 -0.67 19.77 0.03
N ASP A 129 -1.31 18.73 -0.52
CA ASP A 129 -2.69 18.72 -1.01
C ASP A 129 -3.55 17.85 -0.08
N LEU A 130 -4.03 18.49 0.98
CA LEU A 130 -4.80 17.83 2.03
C LEU A 130 -6.22 17.43 1.60
N PRO A 131 -6.94 18.19 0.74
CA PRO A 131 -8.16 17.69 0.12
C PRO A 131 -7.94 16.38 -0.65
N ALA A 132 -6.90 16.27 -1.47
CA ALA A 132 -6.57 15.02 -2.14
C ALA A 132 -6.18 13.93 -1.13
N ALA A 133 -5.33 14.24 -0.16
CA ALA A 133 -4.93 13.27 0.87
C ALA A 133 -6.15 12.66 1.59
N ARG A 134 -7.09 13.52 2.00
CA ARG A 134 -8.37 13.11 2.60
C ARG A 134 -9.13 12.16 1.68
N GLN A 135 -9.36 12.55 0.43
CA GLN A 135 -10.13 11.75 -0.51
C GLN A 135 -9.54 10.34 -0.71
N TYR A 136 -8.21 10.25 -0.85
CA TYR A 136 -7.55 8.97 -1.08
C TYR A 136 -7.45 8.10 0.18
N TYR A 137 -7.27 8.71 1.35
CA TYR A 137 -7.41 7.96 2.59
C TYR A 137 -8.84 7.49 2.83
N GLU A 138 -9.87 8.29 2.49
CA GLU A 138 -11.29 7.90 2.62
C GLU A 138 -11.57 6.65 1.80
N LYS A 139 -11.09 6.59 0.55
CA LYS A 139 -11.18 5.39 -0.31
C LYS A 139 -10.53 4.17 0.35
N ALA A 140 -9.25 4.27 0.71
CA ALA A 140 -8.53 3.14 1.31
C ALA A 140 -9.12 2.70 2.66
N CYS A 141 -9.58 3.64 3.48
CA CYS A 141 -10.23 3.35 4.76
C CYS A 141 -11.62 2.71 4.58
N ALA A 142 -12.38 3.11 3.55
CA ALA A 142 -13.65 2.47 3.20
C ALA A 142 -13.46 0.98 2.91
N ASP A 143 -12.38 0.62 2.22
CA ASP A 143 -12.02 -0.75 1.86
C ASP A 143 -11.22 -1.49 2.95
N GLY A 144 -11.20 -0.96 4.18
CA GLY A 144 -10.64 -1.66 5.35
C GLY A 144 -9.14 -1.47 5.59
N PHE A 145 -8.48 -0.52 4.93
CA PHE A 145 -7.08 -0.22 5.21
C PHE A 145 -6.92 0.60 6.50
N ALA A 146 -6.65 -0.11 7.60
CA ALA A 146 -6.55 0.46 8.94
C ALA A 146 -5.60 1.68 9.04
N PRO A 147 -4.41 1.69 8.40
CA PRO A 147 -3.52 2.87 8.41
C PRO A 147 -4.14 4.13 7.79
N SER A 148 -4.96 3.99 6.74
CA SER A 148 -5.66 5.13 6.15
C SER A 148 -6.73 5.70 7.07
N CYS A 149 -7.47 4.85 7.78
CA CYS A 149 -8.41 5.33 8.79
C CYS A 149 -7.70 6.07 9.92
N PHE A 150 -6.54 5.58 10.37
CA PHE A 150 -5.74 6.30 11.36
C PHE A 150 -5.25 7.66 10.83
N ASN A 151 -4.72 7.71 9.60
CA ASN A 151 -4.27 8.97 9.00
C ASN A 151 -5.41 9.98 8.81
N LEU A 152 -6.63 9.53 8.49
CA LEU A 152 -7.81 10.40 8.49
C LEU A 152 -8.11 10.98 9.85
N SER A 153 -8.04 10.15 10.91
CA SER A 153 -8.22 10.63 12.28
C SER A 153 -7.24 11.76 12.58
N THR A 154 -5.95 11.56 12.31
CA THR A 154 -4.92 12.58 12.49
C THR A 154 -5.20 13.82 11.65
N LEU A 155 -5.58 13.66 10.39
CA LEU A 155 -5.88 14.76 9.48
C LEU A 155 -7.05 15.63 9.99
N PHE A 156 -8.08 15.02 10.58
CA PHE A 156 -9.20 15.74 11.19
C PHE A 156 -8.86 16.37 12.55
N ILE A 157 -7.89 15.83 13.30
CA ILE A 157 -7.39 16.47 14.53
C ILE A 157 -6.63 17.74 14.18
N GLU A 158 -5.74 17.67 13.18
CA GLU A 158 -4.85 18.76 12.81
C GLU A 158 -5.57 19.85 12.02
N GLY A 159 -6.46 19.47 11.08
CA GLY A 159 -6.99 20.38 10.09
C GLY A 159 -5.87 21.06 9.27
N ASN A 160 -6.17 22.19 8.63
CA ASN A 160 -5.21 23.04 7.95
C ASN A 160 -5.69 24.48 7.74
N SER A 161 -4.76 25.36 7.40
CA SER A 161 -5.02 26.77 7.06
C SER A 161 -5.64 26.97 5.67
N LYS A 162 -5.68 25.94 4.83
CA LYS A 162 -6.23 25.97 3.45
C LYS A 162 -7.69 25.48 3.37
N GLY A 163 -8.40 25.39 4.49
CA GLY A 163 -9.85 25.16 4.53
C GLY A 163 -10.33 23.81 5.09
N LEU A 164 -9.44 22.89 5.45
CA LEU A 164 -9.83 21.69 6.22
C LEU A 164 -9.87 22.06 7.69
N LYS A 165 -11.04 22.40 8.22
CA LYS A 165 -11.15 22.71 9.66
C LYS A 165 -10.96 21.43 10.49
N PRO A 166 -10.33 21.53 11.68
CA PRO A 166 -10.36 20.44 12.63
C PRO A 166 -11.79 20.00 12.96
N ASP A 167 -12.03 18.70 13.05
CA ASP A 167 -13.31 18.09 13.41
C ASP A 167 -13.05 16.88 14.30
N MET A 168 -13.14 17.09 15.62
CA MET A 168 -12.82 16.05 16.58
C MET A 168 -13.83 14.91 16.57
N THR A 169 -15.07 15.14 16.13
CA THR A 169 -16.08 14.09 16.01
C THR A 169 -15.73 13.14 14.86
N GLN A 170 -15.39 13.69 13.68
CA GLN A 170 -14.88 12.88 12.57
C GLN A 170 -13.56 12.18 12.93
N ALA A 171 -12.65 12.88 13.60
CA ALA A 171 -11.41 12.28 14.07
C ALA A 171 -11.65 11.05 14.95
N LEU A 172 -12.63 11.11 15.86
CA LEU A 172 -12.98 9.99 16.73
C LEU A 172 -13.58 8.84 15.93
N THR A 173 -14.49 9.14 15.00
CA THR A 173 -15.09 8.14 14.11
C THR A 173 -14.00 7.34 13.37
N TYR A 174 -13.03 8.01 12.77
CA TYR A 174 -11.96 7.35 12.04
C TYR A 174 -10.94 6.65 12.97
N ALA A 175 -10.68 7.19 14.16
CA ALA A 175 -9.84 6.53 15.17
C ALA A 175 -10.46 5.19 15.63
N MET A 176 -11.77 5.19 15.90
CA MET A 176 -12.53 4.01 16.27
C MET A 176 -12.52 2.98 15.14
N LYS A 177 -12.79 3.39 13.90
CA LYS A 177 -12.73 2.50 12.74
C LYS A 177 -11.33 1.90 12.55
N ALA A 178 -10.28 2.70 12.69
CA ALA A 178 -8.89 2.20 12.65
C ALA A 178 -8.64 1.15 13.75
N CYS A 179 -9.15 1.38 14.96
CA CYS A 179 -9.04 0.46 16.09
C CYS A 179 -9.80 -0.86 15.88
N GLU A 180 -11.00 -0.79 15.29
CA GLU A 180 -11.81 -1.94 14.91
C GLU A 180 -11.07 -2.81 13.89
N LEU A 181 -10.41 -2.18 12.91
CA LEU A 181 -9.55 -2.80 11.91
C LEU A 181 -8.17 -3.25 12.46
N GLY A 182 -7.94 -3.13 13.77
CA GLY A 182 -6.73 -3.64 14.44
C GLY A 182 -5.52 -2.70 14.42
N HIS A 183 -5.69 -1.42 14.10
CA HIS A 183 -4.61 -0.44 14.16
C HIS A 183 -4.35 0.01 15.61
N VAL A 184 -3.16 -0.33 16.14
CA VAL A 184 -2.75 -0.01 17.52
C VAL A 184 -2.91 1.48 17.83
N TRP A 185 -2.37 2.35 16.97
CA TRP A 185 -2.43 3.79 17.19
C TRP A 185 -3.83 4.37 16.99
N GLY A 186 -4.69 3.70 16.22
CA GLY A 186 -6.11 4.07 16.13
C GLY A 186 -6.81 3.88 17.47
N CYS A 187 -6.58 2.74 18.12
CA CYS A 187 -7.10 2.48 19.47
C CYS A 187 -6.53 3.45 20.51
N ALA A 188 -5.23 3.76 20.44
CA ALA A 188 -4.60 4.71 21.35
C ALA A 188 -5.17 6.13 21.20
N ASN A 189 -5.38 6.59 19.96
CA ASN A 189 -6.01 7.89 19.68
C ASN A 189 -7.44 7.93 20.22
N ALA A 190 -8.27 6.93 19.88
CA ALA A 190 -9.65 6.87 20.37
C ALA A 190 -9.71 6.83 21.91
N SER A 191 -8.83 6.06 22.56
CA SER A 191 -8.71 6.04 24.02
C SER A 191 -8.44 7.43 24.60
N ARG A 192 -7.46 8.14 24.05
CA ARG A 192 -7.13 9.50 24.49
C ARG A 192 -8.30 10.46 24.28
N MET A 193 -9.01 10.35 23.16
CA MET A 193 -10.15 11.21 22.85
C MET A 193 -11.31 11.01 23.84
N TYR A 194 -11.69 9.77 24.17
CA TYR A 194 -12.68 9.50 25.22
C TYR A 194 -12.24 9.96 26.61
N LYS A 195 -10.95 9.88 26.92
CA LYS A 195 -10.43 10.39 28.21
C LYS A 195 -10.54 11.91 28.31
N LEU A 196 -10.26 12.62 27.22
CA LEU A 196 -10.26 14.09 27.18
C LEU A 196 -11.65 14.69 26.91
N GLY A 197 -12.56 13.93 26.30
CA GLY A 197 -13.82 14.44 25.78
C GLY A 197 -13.64 15.17 24.44
N ASP A 198 -12.68 14.73 23.64
CA ASP A 198 -12.42 15.31 22.32
C ASP A 198 -13.38 14.71 21.30
N GLY A 199 -14.34 15.51 20.80
CA GLY A 199 -15.34 15.04 19.82
C GLY A 199 -16.45 14.15 20.38
N THR A 200 -16.48 13.98 21.70
CA THR A 200 -17.46 13.19 22.47
C THR A 200 -17.47 13.64 23.94
N GLU A 201 -18.45 13.20 24.74
CA GLU A 201 -18.35 13.30 26.20
C GLU A 201 -17.23 12.41 26.74
N LYS A 202 -16.68 12.79 27.90
CA LYS A 202 -15.67 12.00 28.59
C LYS A 202 -16.23 10.64 29.03
N ASP A 203 -15.50 9.58 28.72
CA ASP A 203 -15.81 8.22 29.16
C ASP A 203 -14.52 7.47 29.53
N GLU A 204 -14.20 7.46 30.81
CA GLU A 204 -13.00 6.80 31.35
C GLU A 204 -13.04 5.29 31.15
N LYS A 205 -14.24 4.67 31.21
CA LYS A 205 -14.38 3.23 31.01
C LYS A 205 -14.06 2.86 29.57
N LYS A 206 -14.63 3.60 28.60
CA LYS A 206 -14.35 3.40 27.18
C LYS A 206 -12.90 3.68 26.84
N ALA A 207 -12.32 4.73 27.43
CA ALA A 207 -10.90 5.04 27.28
C ALA A 207 -10.02 3.87 27.74
N GLU A 208 -10.30 3.28 28.90
CA GLU A 208 -9.55 2.14 29.44
C GLU A 208 -9.68 0.89 28.57
N GLU A 209 -10.89 0.58 28.09
CA GLU A 209 -11.15 -0.53 27.18
C GLU A 209 -10.32 -0.43 25.90
N LEU A 210 -10.33 0.75 25.25
CA LEU A 210 -9.57 1.01 24.03
C LEU A 210 -8.06 0.98 24.26
N LYS A 211 -7.59 1.49 25.41
CA LYS A 211 -6.18 1.42 25.82
C LYS A 211 -5.72 -0.03 25.95
N ASN A 212 -6.54 -0.88 26.58
CA ASN A 212 -6.23 -2.29 26.76
C ASN A 212 -6.27 -3.06 25.44
N ARG A 213 -7.20 -2.74 24.55
CA ARG A 213 -7.19 -3.25 23.17
C ARG A 213 -5.93 -2.87 22.40
N ALA A 214 -5.47 -1.61 22.52
CA ALA A 214 -4.22 -1.17 21.90
C ALA A 214 -3.01 -2.00 22.37
N LYS A 215 -2.92 -2.26 23.68
CA LYS A 215 -1.86 -3.11 24.28
C LYS A 215 -1.92 -4.55 23.76
N GLN A 216 -3.11 -5.14 23.66
CA GLN A 216 -3.30 -6.50 23.15
C GLN A 216 -2.85 -6.60 21.68
N LEU A 217 -3.29 -5.66 20.83
CA LEU A 217 -2.88 -5.59 19.43
C LEU A 217 -1.37 -5.42 19.30
N HIS A 218 -0.76 -4.57 20.13
CA HIS A 218 0.69 -4.38 20.13
C HIS A 218 1.46 -5.65 20.53
N SER A 219 0.99 -6.39 21.55
CA SER A 219 1.59 -7.69 21.94
C SER A 219 1.52 -8.70 20.79
N PHE A 220 0.35 -8.83 20.16
CA PHE A 220 0.14 -9.73 19.04
C PHE A 220 1.06 -9.42 17.85
N LEU A 221 1.25 -8.14 17.52
CA LEU A 221 2.17 -7.72 16.47
C LEU A 221 3.62 -8.07 16.81
N LYS A 222 4.03 -7.88 18.06
CA LYS A 222 5.38 -8.23 18.53
C LYS A 222 5.61 -9.75 18.47
N GLU A 223 4.66 -10.54 18.92
CA GLU A 223 4.72 -12.01 18.84
C GLU A 223 4.80 -12.52 17.40
N ARG A 224 4.05 -11.91 16.47
CA ARG A 224 4.16 -12.26 15.05
C ARG A 224 5.52 -11.91 14.46
N GLN A 225 6.11 -10.78 14.83
CA GLN A 225 7.44 -10.39 14.37
C GLN A 225 8.52 -11.37 14.85
N LEU A 226 8.38 -11.91 16.06
CA LEU A 226 9.33 -12.87 16.63
C LEU A 226 9.29 -14.26 15.93
N LYS A 227 8.20 -14.61 15.24
CA LYS A 227 8.03 -15.92 14.58
C LYS A 227 8.55 -15.98 13.13
N PHE A 228 8.93 -14.86 12.52
CA PHE A 228 9.54 -14.84 11.18
C PHE A 228 11.06 -14.71 11.33
N GLY A 229 11.73 -15.84 11.55
CA GLY A 229 13.17 -15.89 11.81
C GLY A 229 13.69 -17.21 12.39
N GLU A 230 12.80 -18.18 12.63
CA GLU A 230 13.13 -19.59 12.91
C GLU A 230 12.86 -20.46 11.68
#